data_AF-A0A543FG06-F1
#
_entry.id   AF-A0A543FG06-F1
#
_cell.length_a   1.000
_cell.length_b   1.000
_cell.length_c   1.000
_cell.angle_alpha   90.00
_cell.angle_beta   90.00
_cell.angle_gamma   90.00
#
_symmetry.space_group_name_H-M   'P 1'
#
loop_
_entity.id
_entity.type
_entity.pdbx_description
1 polymer ?
#
loop_
_entity_poly.entity_id
_entity_poly.type
_entity_poly.pdbx_seq_one_letter_code
_entity_poly.pdbx_strand_id
1 'polypeptide(L)'
;MPVDSHDPSLAGLPQAKDWLALFAAWAPAHEQSSTPDWMAMLSAPLIEAHPRRSRLAGADLEALDDEISWIVRTIDRKLAPIVDLAAAELGMGTLVSTVAAQWVTYAERSHDDLARAALSDAQRAYSHRAERLLPWR
;
A
#
# COMPACT_ATOMS: atom_id res chain seq x y z
N MET A 1 22.13 -12.71 25.89
CA MET A 1 21.03 -12.99 24.94
C MET A 1 21.05 -11.88 23.90
N PRO A 2 21.54 -12.10 22.68
CA PRO A 2 21.37 -11.10 21.63
C PRO A 2 19.90 -11.14 21.21
N VAL A 3 19.28 -9.96 21.18
CA VAL A 3 17.97 -9.76 20.58
C VAL A 3 18.21 -9.78 19.08
N ASP A 4 17.63 -10.76 18.39
CA ASP A 4 17.56 -10.74 16.92
C ASP A 4 16.70 -9.55 16.52
N SER A 5 17.37 -8.41 16.30
CA SER A 5 16.80 -7.27 15.60
C SER A 5 16.62 -7.68 14.14
N HIS A 6 15.46 -8.23 13.82
CA HIS A 6 14.87 -8.10 12.49
C HIS A 6 14.48 -6.64 12.28
N ASP A 7 15.50 -5.78 12.17
CA ASP A 7 15.34 -4.46 11.59
C ASP A 7 15.29 -4.71 10.08
N PRO A 8 14.15 -4.51 9.40
CA PRO A 8 14.11 -4.61 7.95
C PRO A 8 14.98 -3.48 7.42
N SER A 9 16.25 -3.80 7.14
CA SER A 9 17.25 -2.91 6.60
C SER A 9 16.67 -2.15 5.40
N LEU A 10 16.52 -0.84 5.58
CA LEU A 10 15.97 0.11 4.60
C LEU A 10 16.92 0.39 3.41
N ALA A 11 18.08 -0.27 3.37
CA ALA A 11 19.04 -0.23 2.27
C ALA A 11 18.59 -0.95 0.98
N GLY A 12 17.31 -1.34 0.89
CA GLY A 12 16.75 -2.12 -0.23
C GLY A 12 15.32 -1.74 -0.61
N LEU A 13 14.85 -0.54 -0.25
CA LEU A 13 13.51 -0.11 -0.66
C LEU A 13 13.45 0.15 -2.17
N PRO A 14 12.47 -0.42 -2.90
CA PRO A 14 12.31 -0.25 -4.34
C PRO A 14 12.04 1.20 -4.75
N GLN A 15 12.46 1.56 -5.96
CA GLN A 15 11.91 2.74 -6.63
C GLN A 15 10.40 2.56 -6.85
N ALA A 16 9.62 3.63 -7.04
CA ALA A 16 8.16 3.57 -7.23
C ALA A 16 7.72 2.52 -8.26
N LYS A 17 8.46 2.45 -9.37
CA LYS A 17 8.25 1.51 -10.46
C LYS A 17 8.49 0.05 -10.04
N ASP A 18 9.36 -0.18 -9.07
CA ASP A 18 9.73 -1.49 -8.54
C ASP A 18 8.79 -1.88 -7.38
N TRP A 19 7.92 -0.97 -6.93
CA TRP A 19 6.93 -1.23 -5.87
C TRP A 19 5.87 -2.24 -6.32
N LEU A 20 5.44 -2.16 -7.58
CA LEU A 20 4.56 -3.17 -8.20
C LEU A 20 5.24 -4.55 -8.25
N ALA A 21 6.54 -4.58 -8.57
CA ALA A 21 7.33 -5.81 -8.60
C ALA A 21 7.55 -6.40 -7.20
N LEU A 22 7.76 -5.58 -6.18
CA LEU A 22 7.91 -6.04 -4.80
C LEU A 22 6.59 -6.42 -4.15
N PHE A 23 5.50 -5.72 -4.47
CA PHE A 23 4.15 -6.15 -4.08
C PHE A 23 3.82 -7.51 -4.70
N ALA A 24 4.19 -7.73 -5.96
CA ALA A 24 4.07 -9.03 -6.64
C ALA A 24 4.97 -10.12 -6.03
N ALA A 25 6.19 -9.76 -5.62
CA ALA A 25 7.13 -10.69 -4.99
C ALA A 25 6.82 -11.00 -3.52
N TRP A 26 6.04 -10.15 -2.83
CA TRP A 26 5.58 -10.36 -1.46
C TRP A 26 4.28 -11.16 -1.35
N ALA A 27 3.53 -11.29 -2.45
CA ALA A 27 2.60 -12.40 -2.53
C ALA A 27 3.44 -13.68 -2.52
N PRO A 28 3.14 -14.67 -1.63
CA PRO A 28 3.92 -15.90 -1.47
C PRO A 28 4.48 -16.36 -2.81
N ALA A 29 5.73 -16.83 -2.83
CA ALA A 29 6.26 -17.59 -3.96
C ALA A 29 5.51 -18.93 -4.11
N HIS A 30 4.19 -18.88 -4.32
CA HIS A 30 3.50 -19.91 -5.05
C HIS A 30 4.01 -19.81 -6.47
N GLU A 31 4.32 -20.94 -7.07
CA GLU A 31 4.70 -21.09 -8.48
C GLU A 31 3.59 -20.62 -9.46
N GLN A 32 2.59 -19.87 -8.98
CA GLN A 32 1.47 -19.24 -9.68
C GLN A 32 1.03 -17.91 -9.03
N SER A 33 1.90 -17.24 -8.26
CA SER A 33 1.57 -15.97 -7.58
C SER A 33 1.60 -14.79 -8.53
N SER A 34 0.55 -14.66 -9.34
CA SER A 34 0.15 -13.36 -9.84
C SER A 34 -0.57 -12.67 -8.69
N THR A 35 0.04 -11.67 -8.04
CA THR A 35 -0.79 -10.60 -7.47
C THR A 35 -1.79 -10.23 -8.54
N PRO A 36 -3.11 -10.26 -8.26
CA PRO A 36 -4.08 -10.08 -9.30
C PRO A 36 -3.80 -8.75 -10.03
N ASP A 37 -3.74 -8.76 -11.36
CA ASP A 37 -3.39 -7.57 -12.16
C ASP A 37 -4.20 -6.32 -11.76
N TRP A 38 -5.43 -6.55 -11.28
CA TRP A 38 -6.28 -5.48 -10.78
C TRP A 38 -5.68 -4.72 -9.59
N MET A 39 -4.89 -5.36 -8.73
CA MET A 39 -4.31 -4.72 -7.55
C MET A 39 -3.18 -3.77 -7.94
N ALA A 40 -2.36 -4.17 -8.92
CA ALA A 40 -1.38 -3.29 -9.55
C ALA A 40 -2.08 -2.11 -10.26
N MET A 41 -3.11 -2.41 -11.05
CA MET A 41 -3.89 -1.40 -11.79
C MET A 41 -4.60 -0.39 -10.88
N LEU A 42 -5.04 -0.80 -9.67
CA LEU A 42 -5.66 0.10 -8.71
C LEU A 42 -4.65 0.84 -7.82
N SER A 43 -3.45 0.28 -7.61
CA SER A 43 -2.42 0.93 -6.80
C SER A 43 -1.71 2.05 -7.54
N ALA A 44 -1.50 1.92 -8.85
CA ALA A 44 -0.84 2.96 -9.65
C ALA A 44 -1.57 4.31 -9.61
N PRO A 45 -2.91 4.40 -9.80
CA PRO A 45 -3.64 5.65 -9.65
C PRO A 45 -3.53 6.28 -8.26
N LEU A 46 -3.39 5.49 -7.18
CA LEU A 46 -3.16 6.04 -5.84
C LEU A 46 -1.80 6.73 -5.74
N ILE A 47 -0.76 6.13 -6.31
CA ILE A 47 0.59 6.72 -6.36
C ILE A 47 0.59 8.01 -7.19
N GLU A 48 -0.22 8.09 -8.25
CA GLU A 48 -0.36 9.30 -9.06
C GLU A 48 -1.25 10.38 -8.42
N ALA A 49 -2.29 9.98 -7.68
CA ALA A 49 -3.25 10.88 -7.05
C ALA A 49 -2.64 11.63 -5.86
N HIS A 50 -1.89 10.95 -4.99
CA HIS A 50 -1.35 11.56 -3.77
C HIS A 50 -0.42 12.78 -4.00
N PRO A 51 0.50 12.78 -4.97
CA PRO A 51 1.28 13.96 -5.32
C PRO A 51 0.41 15.11 -5.86
N ARG A 52 -0.60 14.79 -6.69
CA ARG A 52 -1.53 15.78 -7.27
C ARG A 52 -2.34 16.47 -6.19
N ARG A 53 -2.76 15.73 -5.16
CA ARG A 53 -3.55 16.21 -4.02
C ARG A 53 -2.96 17.44 -3.35
N SER A 54 -1.63 17.48 -3.18
CA SER A 54 -0.92 18.61 -2.56
C SER A 54 -0.98 19.92 -3.36
N ARG A 55 -1.39 19.85 -4.64
CA ARG A 55 -1.40 20.97 -5.59
C ARG A 55 -2.80 21.47 -5.94
N LEU A 56 -3.84 20.79 -5.46
CA LEU A 56 -5.24 21.11 -5.74
C LEU A 56 -5.90 21.78 -4.54
N ALA A 57 -7.00 22.50 -4.80
CA ALA A 57 -7.84 23.12 -3.79
C ALA A 57 -9.30 23.17 -4.28
N GLY A 58 -10.25 23.35 -3.35
CA GLY A 58 -11.67 23.47 -3.68
C GLY A 58 -12.23 22.22 -4.36
N ALA A 59 -13.12 22.41 -5.33
CA ALA A 59 -13.85 21.34 -6.00
C ALA A 59 -12.95 20.28 -6.67
N ASP A 60 -11.78 20.68 -7.18
CA ASP A 60 -10.83 19.75 -7.80
C ASP A 60 -10.18 18.80 -6.78
N LEU A 61 -9.95 19.28 -5.55
CA LEU A 61 -9.46 18.46 -4.45
C LEU A 61 -10.54 17.47 -3.98
N GLU A 62 -11.79 17.92 -3.88
CA GLU A 62 -12.93 17.06 -3.53
C GLU A 62 -13.10 15.93 -4.55
N ALA A 63 -13.03 16.25 -5.85
CA ALA A 63 -13.13 15.25 -6.92
C ALA A 63 -12.00 14.20 -6.86
N LEU A 64 -10.77 14.63 -6.55
CA LEU A 64 -9.64 13.71 -6.38
C LEU A 64 -9.79 12.85 -5.12
N ASP A 65 -10.31 13.41 -4.02
CA ASP A 65 -10.56 12.66 -2.79
C ASP A 65 -11.67 11.61 -2.99
N ASP A 66 -12.68 11.91 -3.82
CA ASP A 66 -13.71 10.95 -4.25
C ASP A 66 -13.12 9.82 -5.11
N GLU A 67 -12.19 10.14 -6.02
CA GLU A 67 -11.46 9.16 -6.83
C GLU A 67 -10.65 8.20 -5.95
N ILE A 68 -9.82 8.75 -5.04
CA ILE A 68 -9.05 7.95 -4.07
C ILE A 68 -9.99 7.05 -3.25
N SER A 69 -11.09 7.61 -2.76
CA SER A 69 -12.09 6.87 -1.98
C SER A 69 -12.76 5.76 -2.79
N TRP A 70 -13.02 5.98 -4.07
CA TRP A 70 -13.55 4.95 -4.96
C TRP A 70 -12.55 3.81 -5.18
N ILE A 71 -11.25 4.13 -5.37
CA ILE A 71 -10.20 3.11 -5.53
C ILE A 71 -10.09 2.27 -4.26
N VAL A 72 -10.01 2.91 -3.09
CA VAL A 72 -9.95 2.25 -1.77
C VAL A 72 -11.09 1.25 -1.60
N ARG A 73 -12.34 1.69 -1.81
CA ARG A 73 -13.52 0.81 -1.72
C ARG A 73 -13.50 -0.30 -2.75
N THR A 74 -12.89 -0.08 -3.91
CA THR A 74 -12.82 -1.08 -4.98
C THR A 74 -11.82 -2.19 -4.65
N ILE A 75 -10.69 -1.86 -4.02
CA ILE A 75 -9.73 -2.83 -3.49
C ILE A 75 -10.44 -3.74 -2.47
N ASP A 76 -11.11 -3.15 -1.48
CA ASP A 76 -11.80 -3.93 -0.44
C ASP A 76 -12.92 -4.81 -1.02
N ARG A 77 -13.72 -4.29 -1.96
CA ARG A 77 -14.77 -5.10 -2.62
C ARG A 77 -14.21 -6.28 -3.42
N LYS A 78 -13.02 -6.14 -4.02
CA LYS A 78 -12.39 -7.23 -4.79
C LYS A 78 -11.72 -8.26 -3.88
N LEU A 79 -11.21 -7.86 -2.71
CA LEU A 79 -10.63 -8.76 -1.72
C LEU A 79 -11.67 -9.52 -0.92
N ALA A 80 -12.84 -8.92 -0.64
CA ALA A 80 -13.92 -9.50 0.16
C ALA A 80 -14.24 -10.97 -0.20
N PRO A 81 -14.50 -11.33 -1.47
CA PRO A 81 -14.78 -12.72 -1.84
C PRO A 81 -13.56 -13.65 -1.75
N ILE A 82 -12.33 -13.13 -1.73
CA ILE A 82 -11.10 -13.93 -1.64
C ILE A 82 -10.85 -14.40 -0.21
N VAL A 83 -11.13 -13.52 0.76
CA VAL A 83 -10.85 -13.77 2.19
C VAL A 83 -12.12 -14.10 2.99
N ASP A 84 -13.26 -14.22 2.33
CA ASP A 84 -14.57 -14.53 2.91
C ASP A 84 -14.97 -13.59 4.07
N LEU A 85 -14.82 -12.28 3.85
CA LEU A 85 -15.19 -11.23 4.81
C LEU A 85 -15.92 -10.08 4.12
N ALA A 86 -16.72 -9.33 4.88
CA ALA A 86 -17.38 -8.15 4.36
C ALA A 86 -16.34 -7.07 3.98
N ALA A 87 -16.52 -6.42 2.83
CA ALA A 87 -15.59 -5.39 2.35
C ALA A 87 -15.36 -4.26 3.38
N ALA A 88 -16.41 -3.86 4.11
CA ALA A 88 -16.34 -2.85 5.16
C ALA A 88 -15.42 -3.23 6.34
N GLU A 89 -15.17 -4.52 6.53
CA GLU A 89 -14.33 -5.03 7.62
C GLU A 89 -12.86 -5.15 7.21
N LEU A 90 -12.53 -5.16 5.92
CA LEU A 90 -11.16 -5.41 5.45
C LEU A 90 -10.20 -4.28 5.79
N GLY A 91 -10.54 -3.06 5.36
CA GLY A 91 -9.68 -1.87 5.51
C GLY A 91 -8.37 -1.95 4.73
N MET A 92 -8.23 -2.87 3.78
CA MET A 92 -7.00 -3.07 3.01
C MET A 92 -6.77 -1.93 2.01
N GLY A 93 -7.83 -1.45 1.36
CA GLY A 93 -7.73 -0.30 0.45
C GLY A 93 -7.16 0.93 1.14
N THR A 94 -7.59 1.22 2.37
CA THR A 94 -7.09 2.34 3.18
C THR A 94 -5.61 2.18 3.50
N LEU A 95 -5.17 0.97 3.86
CA LEU A 95 -3.76 0.69 4.13
C LEU A 95 -2.90 0.85 2.87
N VAL A 96 -3.36 0.33 1.72
CA VAL A 96 -2.67 0.54 0.42
C VAL A 96 -2.55 2.02 0.09
N SER A 97 -3.64 2.79 0.23
CA SER A 97 -3.63 4.24 0.01
C SER A 97 -2.68 4.97 0.97
N THR A 98 -2.64 4.55 2.24
CA THR A 98 -1.73 5.11 3.24
C THR A 98 -0.28 4.85 2.87
N VAL A 99 0.07 3.63 2.48
CA VAL A 99 1.44 3.31 2.04
C VAL A 99 1.82 4.13 0.81
N ALA A 100 0.91 4.26 -0.17
CA ALA A 100 1.15 5.10 -1.34
C ALA A 100 1.42 6.57 -0.95
N ALA A 101 0.62 7.14 -0.05
CA ALA A 101 0.81 8.51 0.42
C ALA A 101 2.14 8.72 1.16
N GLN A 102 2.52 7.78 2.05
CA GLN A 102 3.78 7.85 2.77
C GLN A 102 4.98 7.63 1.85
N TRP A 103 4.83 6.78 0.84
CA TRP A 103 5.87 6.57 -0.16
C TRP A 103 6.15 7.85 -0.95
N VAL A 104 5.10 8.57 -1.37
CA VAL A 104 5.24 9.88 -2.04
C VAL A 104 5.98 10.88 -1.14
N THR A 105 5.58 10.97 0.13
CA THR A 105 6.22 11.85 1.11
C THR A 105 7.70 11.51 1.31
N TYR A 106 8.01 10.22 1.42
CA TYR A 106 9.39 9.73 1.51
C TYR A 106 10.19 10.02 0.24
N ALA A 107 9.61 9.84 -0.94
CA ALA A 107 10.30 10.09 -2.22
C ALA A 107 10.70 11.57 -2.37
N GLU A 108 9.88 12.50 -1.88
CA GLU A 108 10.21 13.93 -1.86
C GLU A 108 11.25 14.31 -0.79
N ARG A 109 11.39 13.50 0.26
CA ARG A 109 12.23 13.77 1.44
C ARG A 109 13.00 12.53 1.89
N SER A 110 13.73 11.90 0.98
CA SER A 110 14.35 10.58 1.25
C SER A 110 15.41 10.58 2.37
N HIS A 111 15.98 11.76 2.64
CA HIS A 111 16.93 12.00 3.72
C HIS A 111 16.26 12.30 5.07
N ASP A 112 14.95 12.48 5.12
CA ASP A 112 14.19 12.74 6.34
C ASP A 112 13.85 11.42 7.05
N ASP A 113 14.41 11.24 8.25
CA ASP A 113 14.19 10.05 9.07
C ASP A 113 12.72 9.89 9.50
N LEU A 114 11.97 11.00 9.65
CA LEU A 114 10.55 10.95 9.98
C LEU A 114 9.73 10.40 8.80
N ALA A 115 10.02 10.86 7.58
CA ALA A 115 9.36 10.35 6.38
C ALA A 115 9.65 8.86 6.18
N ARG A 116 10.89 8.44 6.46
CA ARG A 116 11.29 7.02 6.41
C ARG A 116 10.58 6.16 7.46
N ALA A 117 10.49 6.65 8.70
CA ALA A 117 9.79 5.97 9.78
C ALA A 117 8.29 5.82 9.47
N ALA A 118 7.65 6.89 8.98
CA ALA A 118 6.23 6.88 8.63
C ALA A 118 5.89 5.88 7.52
N LEU A 119 6.73 5.78 6.48
CA LEU A 119 6.59 4.77 5.44
C LEU A 119 6.72 3.35 6.01
N SER A 120 7.72 3.13 6.86
CA SER A 120 7.97 1.82 7.49
C SER A 120 6.81 1.38 8.37
N ASP A 121 6.23 2.29 9.15
CA ASP A 121 5.06 2.00 10.00
C ASP A 121 3.81 1.70 9.17
N ALA A 122 3.58 2.44 8.08
CA ALA A 122 2.49 2.16 7.15
C ALA A 122 2.64 0.78 6.50
N GLN A 123 3.84 0.42 6.06
CA GLN A 123 4.13 -0.91 5.49
C GLN A 123 3.94 -2.03 6.53
N ARG A 124 4.34 -1.81 7.79
CA ARG A 124 4.13 -2.78 8.87
C ARG A 124 2.65 -2.98 9.16
N ALA A 125 1.87 -1.90 9.22
CA ALA A 125 0.42 -1.96 9.41
C ALA A 125 -0.28 -2.73 8.27
N TYR A 126 0.11 -2.45 7.02
CA TYR A 126 -0.35 -3.21 5.85
C TYR A 126 -0.02 -4.70 5.97
N SER A 127 1.25 -5.04 6.22
CA SER A 127 1.73 -6.42 6.27
C SER A 127 1.03 -7.23 7.37
N HIS A 128 0.95 -6.67 8.58
CA HIS A 128 0.25 -7.29 9.70
C HIS A 128 -1.24 -7.52 9.40
N ARG A 129 -1.90 -6.62 8.67
CA ARG A 129 -3.30 -6.81 8.26
C ARG A 129 -3.42 -7.92 7.21
N ALA A 130 -2.55 -7.90 6.19
CA ALA A 130 -2.53 -8.90 5.13
C ALA A 130 -2.32 -10.32 5.69
N GLU A 131 -1.36 -10.51 6.59
CA GLU A 131 -1.08 -11.79 7.26
C GLU A 131 -2.28 -12.33 8.05
N ARG A 132 -3.05 -11.44 8.70
CA ARG A 132 -4.25 -11.83 9.44
C ARG A 132 -5.42 -12.24 8.53
N LEU A 133 -5.51 -11.65 7.35
CA LEU A 133 -6.59 -11.90 6.39
C LEU A 133 -6.30 -13.09 5.47
N LEU A 134 -5.02 -13.34 5.22
CA LEU A 134 -4.52 -14.43 4.39
C LEU A 134 -3.60 -15.33 5.23
N PRO A 135 -4.11 -15.97 6.31
CA PRO A 135 -3.31 -16.93 7.05
C PRO A 135 -3.02 -18.09 6.10
N TRP A 136 -1.76 -18.16 5.68
CA TRP A 136 -1.17 -19.15 4.77
C TRP A 136 -1.90 -20.50 4.86
N ARG A 137 -2.66 -20.83 3.80
CA ARG A 137 -3.28 -22.14 3.57
C ARG A 137 -2.41 -22.97 2.65
#